data_AF-F3CEW6-F1
#
_entry.id   AF-F3CEW6-F1
#
_cell.length_a   1.000
_cell.length_b   1.000
_cell.length_c   1.000
_cell.angle_alpha   90.00
_cell.angle_beta   90.00
_cell.angle_gamma   90.00
#
_symmetry.space_group_name_H-M   'P 1'
#
loop_
_entity.id
_entity.type
_entity.pdbx_description
1 polymer ?
#
loop_
_entity_poly.entity_id
_entity_poly.type
_entity_poly.pdbx_seq_one_letter_code
_entity_poly.pdbx_strand_id
1 'polypeptide(L)' 'CVDVSHTTIEEQRSTEWMRFQSLSDYLDPADHSKTVEGLPAPMRAVIVGRKP' A
#
# COMPACT_ATOMS: atom_id res chain seq x y z
N CYS A 1 4.94 17.61 -5.95
CA CYS A 1 4.42 16.46 -5.19
C CYS A 1 4.41 16.87 -3.73
N VAL A 2 3.31 16.62 -3.01
CA VAL A 2 3.15 17.06 -1.61
C VAL A 2 3.31 15.93 -0.60
N ASP A 3 3.15 14.67 -1.03
CA ASP A 3 3.40 13.49 -0.20
C ASP A 3 3.75 12.27 -1.08
N VAL A 4 4.65 11.42 -0.59
CA VAL A 4 4.95 10.09 -1.14
C VAL A 4 5.23 9.15 0.01
N SER A 5 4.52 8.03 0.05
CA SER A 5 4.68 7.03 1.12
C SER A 5 4.43 5.61 0.60
N HIS A 6 5.15 4.65 1.16
CA HIS A 6 4.80 3.23 1.02
C HIS A 6 3.56 2.96 1.87
N THR A 7 2.61 2.22 1.31
CA THR A 7 1.43 1.81 2.09
C THR A 7 1.86 0.82 3.17
N THR A 8 1.48 1.06 4.42
CA THR A 8 1.83 0.21 5.56
C THR A 8 0.69 -0.72 5.95
N ILE A 9 1.00 -1.84 6.60
CA ILE A 9 -0.04 -2.77 7.10
C ILE A 9 -0.83 -2.16 8.26
N GLU A 10 -0.25 -1.21 8.98
CA GLU A 10 -0.93 -0.44 10.02
C GLU A 10 -2.02 0.45 9.42
N GLU A 11 -1.74 1.07 8.27
CA GLU A 11 -2.71 1.86 7.52
C GLU A 11 -3.79 0.96 6.88
N GLN A 12 -3.36 -0.05 6.12
CA GLN A 12 -4.24 -0.94 5.37
C GLN A 12 -4.20 -2.37 5.93
N ARG A 13 -5.20 -2.72 6.74
CA ARG A 13 -5.41 -4.08 7.25
C ARG A 13 -6.87 -4.52 7.23
N SER A 14 -7.09 -5.82 7.35
CA SER A 14 -8.39 -6.39 7.67
C SER A 14 -8.82 -5.96 9.08
N THR A 15 -10.12 -5.82 9.28
CA THR A 15 -10.74 -5.46 10.56
C THR A 15 -12.03 -6.27 10.76
N GLU A 16 -12.66 -6.15 11.92
CA GLU A 16 -13.98 -6.78 12.15
C GLU A 16 -15.06 -6.35 11.14
N TRP A 17 -14.88 -5.17 10.54
CA TRP A 17 -15.78 -4.57 9.55
C TRP A 17 -15.40 -4.89 8.11
N MET A 18 -14.10 -5.12 7.84
CA MET A 18 -13.57 -5.50 6.53
C MET A 18 -12.78 -6.81 6.69
N ARG A 19 -13.49 -7.93 6.53
CA ARG A 19 -13.01 -9.28 6.91
C ARG A 19 -12.30 -10.05 5.81
N PHE A 20 -12.18 -9.47 4.63
CA PHE A 20 -11.51 -10.10 3.49
C PHE A 20 -10.00 -9.86 3.56
N GLN A 21 -9.26 -10.45 2.62
CA GLN A 21 -7.82 -10.24 2.45
C GLN A 21 -7.50 -8.73 2.31
N SER A 22 -6.33 -8.35 2.81
CA SER A 22 -5.85 -6.97 2.81
C SER A 22 -4.35 -6.93 2.48
N LEU A 23 -3.69 -5.80 2.71
CA LEU A 23 -2.33 -5.54 2.22
C LEU A 23 -1.33 -6.65 2.62
N SER A 24 -1.37 -7.15 3.85
CA SER A 24 -0.48 -8.21 4.31
C SER A 24 -0.59 -9.50 3.50
N ASP A 25 -1.76 -9.80 2.93
CA ASP A 25 -1.98 -11.00 2.11
C ASP A 25 -1.40 -10.86 0.69
N TYR A 26 -1.08 -9.63 0.28
CA TYR A 26 -0.59 -9.31 -1.06
C TYR A 26 0.90 -8.91 -1.08
N LEU A 27 1.56 -8.89 0.07
CA LEU A 27 3.00 -8.68 0.19
C LEU A 27 3.75 -10.02 0.28
N ASP A 28 4.99 -10.05 -0.18
CA ASP A 28 5.87 -11.20 0.00
C ASP A 28 6.12 -11.39 1.51
N PRO A 29 5.75 -12.56 2.10
CA PRO A 29 5.84 -12.79 3.53
C PRO A 29 7.28 -12.80 4.08
N ALA A 30 8.28 -12.96 3.21
CA ALA A 30 9.69 -12.87 3.58
C ALA A 30 10.28 -11.47 3.34
N ASP A 31 9.65 -10.64 2.51
CA ASP A 31 10.13 -9.30 2.13
C ASP A 31 8.96 -8.35 1.80
N HIS A 32 8.47 -7.62 2.81
CA HIS A 32 7.37 -6.65 2.64
C HIS A 32 7.69 -5.47 1.71
N SER A 33 8.92 -5.33 1.18
CA SER A 33 9.22 -4.37 0.12
C SER A 33 8.73 -4.83 -1.26
N LYS A 34 8.22 -6.07 -1.37
CA LYS A 34 7.67 -6.66 -2.59
C LYS A 34 6.24 -7.16 -2.42
N THR A 35 5.52 -7.25 -3.53
CA THR A 35 4.26 -7.98 -3.64
C THR A 35 4.49 -9.49 -3.74
N VAL A 36 3.45 -10.30 -3.56
CA VAL A 36 3.53 -11.77 -3.73
C VAL A 36 3.92 -12.20 -5.14
N GLU A 37 3.73 -11.34 -6.15
CA GLU A 37 4.19 -11.56 -7.52
C GLU A 37 5.67 -11.18 -7.73
N GLY A 38 6.36 -10.68 -6.69
CA GLY A 38 7.75 -10.24 -6.73
C GLY A 38 7.97 -8.83 -7.28
N LEU A 39 6.90 -8.02 -7.42
CA LEU A 39 6.98 -6.63 -7.86
C LEU A 39 7.24 -5.68 -6.68
N PRO A 40 7.66 -4.43 -6.89
CA PRO A 40 7.78 -3.45 -5.80
C PRO A 40 6.45 -3.25 -5.05
N ALA A 41 6.52 -3.20 -3.72
CA ALA A 41 5.35 -3.01 -2.87
C ALA A 41 4.61 -1.68 -3.16
N PRO A 42 3.31 -1.59 -2.86
CA PRO A 42 2.51 -0.40 -3.15
C PRO A 42 3.09 0.88 -2.55
N MET A 43 3.25 1.89 -3.41
CA MET A 43 3.67 3.25 -3.04
C MET A 43 2.69 4.25 -3.62
N ARG A 44 2.22 5.19 -2.79
CA ARG A 44 1.22 6.19 -3.17
C ARG A 44 1.86 7.57 -3.15
N ALA A 45 1.51 8.39 -4.14
CA ALA A 45 1.98 9.77 -4.25
C ALA A 45 0.78 10.73 -4.39
N VAL A 46 0.86 11.87 -3.69
CA VAL A 46 -0.14 12.93 -3.78
C VAL A 46 0.46 14.10 -4.57
N ILE A 47 -0.22 14.46 -5.66
CA ILE A 47 0.18 15.55 -6.56
C ILE A 47 -0.97 16.55 -6.64
N VAL A 48 -0.69 17.80 -6.29
CA VAL A 48 -1.63 18.92 -6.42
C VAL A 48 -1.21 19.76 -7.62
N GLY A 49 -2.18 20.14 -8.45
CA GLY A 49 -1.99 21.03 -9.59
C GLY A 49 -3.05 22.12 -9.62
N ARG A 50 -2.74 23.24 -10.27
CA ARG A 50 -3.73 24.29 -10.58
C ARG A 50 -4.07 24.21 -12.06
N LYS A 51 -5.36 24.30 -12.38
CA LYS A 51 -5.80 24.55 -13.76
C LYS A 51 -5.32 25.96 -14.15
N PRO A 52 -4.66 26.13 -15.31
CA PRO A 52 -4.23 27.44 -15.78
C PRO A 52 -5.41 28.37 -16.01
#